data_AF-A0A0F9FGW4-F1
#
_entry.id   AF-A0A0F9FGW4-F1
#
_cell.length_a   1.000
_cell.length_b   1.000
_cell.length_c   1.000
_cell.angle_alpha   90.00
_cell.angle_beta   90.00
_cell.angle_gamma   90.00
#
_symmetry.space_group_name_H-M   'P 1'
#
loop_
_entity.id
_entity.type
_entity.pdbx_description
1 polymer ?
#
loop_
_entity_poly.entity_id
_entity_poly.type
_entity_poly.pdbx_seq_one_letter_code
_entity_poly.pdbx_strand_id
1 'polypeptide(L)'
;MDKIFLEIPGELLLGHIELYEKSSFRDLEQNIVRAFPTTTKRHHATDLVKVVGHQYTAFPGVNALMVRATTRGSTGRNYNQTIMFANIDYYDEDAEDNVSFKATNQKDYHITPISMANNKVNVRCNCLDFYYRFALWNFNDGSLFGRKPKAYHRVTDTRPPVNPQKVPGVCKHLLRFAGSLEHSGMLIT
;
A
#
# COMPACT_ATOMS: atom_id res chain seq x y z
N MET A 1 35.72 36.37 32.14
CA MET A 1 35.38 34.93 32.27
C MET A 1 33.91 34.82 31.93
N ASP A 2 33.68 34.70 30.64
CA ASP A 2 32.39 34.87 30.00
C ASP A 2 31.57 33.58 30.08
N LYS A 3 30.32 33.71 30.52
CA LYS A 3 29.32 32.64 30.41
C LYS A 3 28.58 32.83 29.10
N ILE A 4 28.95 32.01 28.13
CA ILE A 4 28.34 31.93 26.80
C ILE A 4 26.89 31.45 26.96
N PHE A 5 25.94 32.30 26.56
CA PHE A 5 24.58 31.89 26.26
C PHE A 5 24.61 31.05 24.98
N LEU A 6 24.29 29.76 25.09
CA LEU A 6 23.99 28.93 23.92
C LEU A 6 22.53 29.19 23.54
N GLU A 7 22.32 30.11 22.60
CA GLU A 7 21.11 30.16 21.82
C GLU A 7 20.98 28.85 21.04
N ILE A 8 19.90 28.09 21.30
CA ILE A 8 19.57 26.91 20.51
C ILE A 8 18.76 27.43 19.31
N PRO A 9 19.27 27.34 18.06
CA PRO A 9 18.50 27.72 16.89
C PRO A 9 17.29 26.78 16.75
N GLY A 10 16.11 27.37 16.53
CA GLY A 10 14.84 26.68 16.32
C GLY A 10 14.76 25.98 14.96
N GLU A 11 15.64 25.02 14.72
CA GLU A 11 15.72 24.25 13.47
C GLU A 11 15.72 22.75 13.79
N LEU A 12 14.63 22.27 14.36
CA LEU A 12 14.41 20.85 14.68
C LEU A 12 12.97 20.48 14.38
N LEU A 13 12.61 20.46 13.08
CA LEU A 13 11.45 19.69 12.57
C LEU A 13 11.41 19.57 11.03
N LEU A 14 12.56 19.63 10.36
CA LEU A 14 12.72 19.01 9.04
C LEU A 14 13.58 17.77 9.22
N GLY A 15 13.02 16.80 9.95
CA GLY A 15 13.58 15.47 10.01
C GLY A 15 13.73 14.97 8.58
N HIS A 16 14.97 14.82 8.15
CA HIS A 16 15.44 14.09 6.99
C HIS A 16 14.31 13.35 6.28
N ILE A 17 13.77 13.95 5.22
CA ILE A 17 13.12 13.18 4.18
C ILE A 17 14.27 12.45 3.49
N GLU A 18 14.71 11.33 4.09
CA GLU A 18 15.38 10.31 3.30
C GLU A 18 14.40 9.97 2.19
N LEU A 19 14.80 10.29 0.95
CA LEU A 19 14.19 9.83 -0.29
C LEU A 19 14.27 8.30 -0.33
N TYR A 20 13.54 7.62 0.55
CA TYR A 20 13.16 6.24 0.33
C TYR A 20 12.26 6.27 -0.90
N GLU A 21 12.79 5.77 -2.01
CA GLU A 21 12.02 5.56 -3.23
C GLU A 21 10.84 4.67 -2.87
N LYS A 22 9.67 5.28 -2.66
CA LYS A 22 8.44 4.53 -2.45
C LYS A 22 8.20 3.69 -3.70
N SER A 23 7.99 2.40 -3.52
CA SER A 23 7.58 1.51 -4.62
C SER A 23 6.22 1.93 -5.20
N SER A 24 6.03 1.78 -6.50
CA SER A 24 4.71 1.75 -7.13
C SER A 24 3.99 0.44 -6.82
N PHE A 25 2.69 0.33 -7.13
CA PHE A 25 2.00 -0.95 -6.95
C PHE A 25 2.60 -2.02 -7.87
N ARG A 26 2.99 -1.64 -9.09
CA ARG A 26 3.63 -2.53 -10.06
C ARG A 26 4.98 -3.03 -9.58
N ASP A 27 5.79 -2.19 -8.94
CA ASP A 27 7.08 -2.60 -8.36
C ASP A 27 6.88 -3.68 -7.28
N LEU A 28 5.92 -3.45 -6.37
CA LEU A 28 5.59 -4.41 -5.30
C LEU A 28 5.06 -5.74 -5.86
N GLU A 29 4.31 -5.70 -6.95
CA GLU A 29 3.84 -6.89 -7.67
C GLU A 29 4.99 -7.63 -8.37
N GLN A 30 5.87 -6.93 -9.09
CA GLN A 30 6.99 -7.56 -9.78
C GLN A 30 7.98 -8.20 -8.80
N ASN A 31 8.20 -7.57 -7.64
CA ASN A 31 9.06 -8.11 -6.59
C ASN A 31 8.60 -9.49 -6.12
N ILE A 32 7.29 -9.69 -5.93
CA ILE A 32 6.79 -10.99 -5.48
C ILE A 32 6.80 -12.06 -6.58
N VAL A 33 6.65 -11.68 -7.85
CA VAL A 33 6.76 -12.61 -8.99
C VAL A 33 8.20 -13.11 -9.10
N ARG A 34 9.18 -12.21 -9.01
CA ARG A 34 10.61 -12.54 -9.07
C ARG A 34 11.07 -13.32 -7.84
N ALA A 35 10.59 -12.97 -6.65
CA ALA A 35 11.02 -13.59 -5.40
C ALA A 35 10.35 -14.94 -5.10
N PHE A 36 9.18 -15.21 -5.68
CA PHE A 36 8.41 -16.42 -5.38
C PHE A 36 7.80 -17.09 -6.64
N PRO A 37 8.60 -17.38 -7.68
CA PRO A 37 8.09 -17.80 -9.00
C PRO A 37 7.38 -19.17 -8.99
N THR A 38 7.61 -20.01 -7.99
CA THR A 38 7.20 -21.42 -7.97
C THR A 38 6.17 -21.73 -6.87
N THR A 39 5.10 -20.93 -6.75
CA THR A 39 4.15 -21.10 -5.64
C THR A 39 2.71 -21.32 -6.10
N THR A 40 2.07 -22.41 -5.70
CA THR A 40 0.69 -22.73 -6.16
C THR A 40 -0.42 -22.02 -5.38
N LYS A 41 -0.12 -21.36 -4.25
CA LYS A 41 -1.14 -20.82 -3.31
C LYS A 41 -1.06 -19.32 -3.00
N ARG A 42 -0.05 -18.60 -3.51
CA ARG A 42 0.25 -17.22 -3.10
C ARG A 42 -0.37 -16.20 -4.06
N HIS A 43 0.44 -15.42 -4.77
CA HIS A 43 -0.01 -14.45 -5.75
C HIS A 43 -0.80 -15.11 -6.90
N HIS A 44 -0.63 -16.41 -7.11
CA HIS A 44 -1.37 -17.20 -8.08
C HIS A 44 -2.77 -17.67 -7.62
N ALA A 45 -3.17 -17.44 -6.36
CA ALA A 45 -4.46 -17.88 -5.82
C ALA A 45 -5.42 -16.71 -5.52
N THR A 46 -5.37 -15.68 -6.36
CA THR A 46 -6.24 -14.49 -6.29
C THR A 46 -7.70 -14.82 -6.53
N ASP A 47 -8.00 -15.84 -7.35
CA ASP A 47 -9.36 -16.21 -7.73
C ASP A 47 -10.20 -16.73 -6.55
N LEU A 48 -9.53 -17.23 -5.52
CA LEU A 48 -10.16 -17.69 -4.27
C LEU A 48 -10.51 -16.54 -3.31
N VAL A 49 -10.22 -15.30 -3.71
CA VAL A 49 -10.46 -14.09 -2.92
C VAL A 49 -11.57 -13.27 -3.58
N LYS A 50 -12.60 -12.94 -2.79
CA LYS A 50 -13.72 -12.10 -3.24
C LYS A 50 -13.61 -10.74 -2.56
N VAL A 51 -13.73 -9.65 -3.32
CA VAL A 51 -13.89 -8.30 -2.75
C VAL A 51 -15.33 -8.18 -2.27
N VAL A 52 -15.53 -7.91 -0.97
CA VAL A 52 -16.86 -7.78 -0.35
C VAL A 52 -17.37 -6.35 -0.49
N GLY A 53 -16.47 -5.38 -0.42
CA GLY A 53 -16.76 -3.97 -0.57
C GLY A 53 -15.49 -3.14 -0.37
N HIS A 54 -15.53 -1.89 -0.82
CA HIS A 54 -14.46 -0.93 -0.66
C HIS A 54 -15.03 0.48 -0.42
N GLN A 55 -14.18 1.38 0.07
CA GLN A 55 -14.52 2.77 0.37
C GLN A 55 -13.36 3.68 0.03
N TYR A 56 -13.69 4.90 -0.41
CA TYR A 56 -12.74 5.94 -0.79
C TYR A 56 -12.67 7.03 0.28
N THR A 57 -11.46 7.48 0.60
CA THR A 57 -11.22 8.67 1.41
C THR A 57 -10.27 9.57 0.64
N ALA A 58 -10.79 10.68 0.12
CA ALA A 58 -10.03 11.65 -0.65
C ALA A 58 -9.32 12.64 0.29
N PHE A 59 -8.08 13.00 -0.05
CA PHE A 59 -7.31 14.03 0.63
C PHE A 59 -6.74 15.03 -0.38
N PRO A 60 -7.58 15.91 -0.96
CA PRO A 60 -7.13 16.89 -1.96
C PRO A 60 -6.03 17.81 -1.44
N GLY A 61 -6.06 18.20 -0.15
CA GLY A 61 -5.04 19.07 0.43
C GLY A 61 -3.62 18.49 0.50
N VAL A 62 -3.46 17.18 0.26
CA VAL A 62 -2.14 16.51 0.20
C VAL A 62 -2.03 15.61 -1.03
N ASN A 63 -2.88 15.80 -2.05
CA ASN A 63 -2.91 15.04 -3.30
C ASN A 63 -2.82 13.51 -3.07
N ALA A 64 -3.65 12.98 -2.17
CA ALA A 64 -3.64 11.56 -1.84
C ALA A 64 -5.04 10.95 -1.81
N LEU A 65 -5.15 9.70 -2.26
CA LEU A 65 -6.37 8.91 -2.19
C LEU A 65 -6.13 7.64 -1.38
N MET A 66 -6.95 7.44 -0.34
CA MET A 66 -6.97 6.18 0.38
C MET A 66 -8.15 5.34 -0.07
N VAL A 67 -7.87 4.10 -0.42
CA VAL A 67 -8.89 3.09 -0.69
C VAL A 67 -8.76 1.95 0.30
N ARG A 68 -9.84 1.68 1.03
CA ARG A 68 -9.92 0.56 1.96
C ARG A 68 -10.88 -0.48 1.42
N ALA A 69 -10.53 -1.75 1.56
CA ALA A 69 -11.40 -2.84 1.17
C ALA A 69 -11.47 -3.91 2.24
N THR A 70 -12.53 -4.69 2.15
CA THR A 70 -12.64 -5.98 2.82
C THR A 70 -12.72 -7.07 1.76
N THR A 71 -11.81 -8.04 1.82
CA THR A 71 -11.87 -9.25 1.00
C THR A 71 -12.23 -10.47 1.84
N ARG A 72 -12.96 -11.43 1.27
CA ARG A 72 -13.26 -12.72 1.89
C ARG A 72 -12.47 -13.83 1.20
N GLY A 73 -11.75 -14.62 2.01
CA GLY A 73 -11.07 -15.83 1.53
C GLY A 73 -12.00 -17.04 1.45
N SER A 74 -11.51 -18.14 0.87
CA SER A 74 -12.28 -19.38 0.68
C SER A 74 -12.82 -20.01 1.97
N THR A 75 -12.17 -19.78 3.12
CA THR A 75 -12.62 -20.26 4.44
C THR A 75 -13.65 -19.35 5.12
N GLY A 76 -14.14 -18.31 4.42
CA GLY A 76 -15.09 -17.33 4.97
C GLY A 76 -14.44 -16.21 5.80
N ARG A 77 -13.14 -16.30 6.11
CA ARG A 77 -12.42 -15.25 6.85
C ARG A 77 -12.32 -13.95 6.04
N ASN A 78 -12.63 -12.83 6.70
CA ASN A 78 -12.44 -11.49 6.15
C ASN A 78 -11.03 -10.97 6.40
N TYR A 79 -10.49 -10.25 5.43
CA TYR A 79 -9.22 -9.54 5.48
C TYR A 79 -9.43 -8.10 5.06
N ASN A 80 -8.77 -7.17 5.75
CA ASN A 80 -8.91 -5.74 5.53
C ASN A 80 -7.63 -5.23 4.87
N GLN A 81 -7.80 -4.49 3.77
CA GLN A 81 -6.72 -3.90 3.01
C GLN A 81 -6.83 -2.38 3.04
N THR A 82 -5.68 -1.73 2.90
CA THR A 82 -5.59 -0.30 2.64
C THR A 82 -4.53 -0.08 1.58
N ILE A 83 -4.88 0.69 0.57
CA ILE A 83 -3.95 1.24 -0.43
C ILE A 83 -4.10 2.76 -0.35
N MET A 84 -2.99 3.46 -0.15
CA MET A 84 -2.91 4.91 -0.15
C MET A 84 -2.05 5.30 -1.36
N PHE A 85 -2.67 5.95 -2.33
CA PHE A 85 -2.00 6.49 -3.50
C PHE A 85 -1.58 7.93 -3.22
N ALA A 86 -0.37 8.28 -3.66
CA ALA A 86 0.14 9.65 -3.64
C ALA A 86 0.09 10.26 -5.05
N ASN A 87 0.22 11.59 -5.11
CA ASN A 87 0.23 12.38 -6.34
C ASN A 87 -1.04 12.15 -7.17
N ILE A 88 -2.18 12.36 -6.51
CA ILE A 88 -3.50 12.27 -7.12
C ILE A 88 -3.96 13.67 -7.50
N ASP A 89 -4.22 13.85 -8.79
CA ASP A 89 -4.79 15.05 -9.34
C ASP A 89 -6.32 14.98 -9.23
N TYR A 90 -6.89 15.95 -8.51
CA TYR A 90 -8.32 16.09 -8.31
C TYR A 90 -8.87 17.17 -9.24
N TYR A 91 -10.04 16.90 -9.82
CA TYR A 91 -10.74 17.81 -10.73
C TYR A 91 -12.11 18.17 -10.17
N ASP A 92 -12.59 19.36 -10.52
CA ASP A 92 -13.88 19.88 -10.07
C ASP A 92 -15.06 19.32 -10.88
N GLU A 93 -14.83 18.90 -12.13
CA GLU A 93 -15.87 18.46 -13.06
C GLU A 93 -15.64 17.01 -13.54
N ASP A 94 -16.74 16.31 -13.82
CA ASP A 94 -16.75 15.00 -14.46
C ASP A 94 -16.42 15.16 -15.96
N ALA A 95 -15.50 14.35 -16.47
CA ALA A 95 -14.99 14.44 -17.84
C ALA A 95 -14.71 13.04 -18.39
N GLU A 96 -14.65 12.90 -19.72
CA GLU A 96 -14.47 11.60 -20.39
C GLU A 96 -13.18 10.88 -20.00
N ASP A 97 -12.14 11.62 -19.62
CA ASP A 97 -10.82 11.11 -19.26
C ASP A 97 -10.60 10.90 -17.75
N ASN A 98 -11.63 11.16 -16.93
CA ASN A 98 -11.55 11.03 -15.48
C ASN A 98 -12.48 9.94 -14.92
N VAL A 99 -12.21 9.55 -13.69
CA VAL A 99 -12.94 8.55 -12.93
C VAL A 99 -13.62 9.23 -11.76
N SER A 100 -14.95 9.17 -11.78
CA SER A 100 -15.82 9.70 -10.74
C SER A 100 -16.05 8.67 -9.64
N PHE A 101 -15.94 9.09 -8.38
CA PHE A 101 -16.26 8.25 -7.23
C PHE A 101 -16.82 9.04 -6.06
N LYS A 102 -17.69 8.39 -5.29
CA LYS A 102 -18.22 8.95 -4.04
C LYS A 102 -17.33 8.57 -2.86
N ALA A 103 -16.83 9.57 -2.14
CA ALA A 103 -16.00 9.34 -0.96
C ALA A 103 -16.85 9.16 0.32
N THR A 104 -16.19 8.72 1.39
CA THR A 104 -16.77 8.51 2.73
C THR A 104 -17.42 9.75 3.34
N ASN A 105 -17.02 10.95 2.91
CA ASN A 105 -17.65 12.23 3.31
C ASN A 105 -18.90 12.58 2.47
N GLN A 106 -19.40 11.64 1.66
CA GLN A 106 -20.55 11.79 0.76
C GLN A 106 -20.37 12.80 -0.38
N LYS A 107 -19.17 13.33 -0.59
CA LYS A 107 -18.85 14.16 -1.75
C LYS A 107 -18.37 13.30 -2.92
N ASP A 108 -18.71 13.75 -4.12
CA ASP A 108 -18.19 13.21 -5.36
C ASP A 108 -16.83 13.84 -5.66
N TYR A 109 -15.92 13.03 -6.21
CA TYR A 109 -14.57 13.42 -6.58
C TYR A 109 -14.25 12.84 -7.96
N HIS A 110 -13.45 13.60 -8.71
CA HIS A 110 -13.02 13.26 -10.06
C HIS A 110 -11.50 13.22 -10.09
N ILE A 111 -10.92 12.15 -10.62
CA ILE A 111 -9.45 11.99 -10.74
C ILE A 111 -9.09 11.37 -12.09
N THR A 112 -7.88 11.59 -12.57
CA THR A 112 -7.34 10.76 -13.65
C THR A 112 -7.15 9.31 -13.16
N PRO A 113 -7.36 8.30 -14.02
CA PRO A 113 -7.04 6.92 -13.69
C PRO A 113 -5.62 6.78 -13.17
N ILE A 114 -5.45 6.06 -12.07
CA ILE A 114 -4.17 6.01 -11.35
C ILE A 114 -3.25 4.99 -12.02
N SER A 115 -2.05 5.42 -12.42
CA SER A 115 -1.07 4.52 -13.02
C SER A 115 -0.43 3.62 -11.97
N MET A 116 -0.59 2.30 -12.13
CA MET A 116 0.02 1.31 -11.26
C MET A 116 1.54 1.29 -11.32
N ALA A 117 2.11 1.70 -12.46
CA ALA A 117 3.55 1.78 -12.69
C ALA A 117 4.17 3.07 -12.14
N ASN A 118 3.46 4.19 -12.22
CA ASN A 118 4.04 5.50 -11.93
C ASN A 118 3.65 6.04 -10.55
N ASN A 119 2.44 5.77 -10.06
CA ASN A 119 2.00 6.29 -8.77
C ASN A 119 2.63 5.52 -7.61
N LYS A 120 3.18 6.30 -6.67
CA LYS A 120 3.75 5.75 -5.43
C LYS A 120 2.62 5.34 -4.49
N VAL A 121 2.81 4.21 -3.80
CA VAL A 121 1.77 3.64 -2.95
C VAL A 121 2.28 3.27 -1.56
N ASN A 122 1.39 3.42 -0.58
CA ASN A 122 1.52 2.82 0.73
C ASN A 122 0.44 1.75 0.92
N VAL A 123 0.82 0.52 1.22
CA VAL A 123 -0.10 -0.62 1.32
C VAL A 123 -0.11 -1.23 2.71
N ARG A 124 -1.26 -1.79 3.11
CA ARG A 124 -1.39 -2.61 4.32
C ARG A 124 -2.44 -3.70 4.10
N CYS A 125 -2.19 -4.88 4.67
CA CYS A 125 -3.19 -5.93 4.80
C CYS A 125 -3.07 -6.59 6.18
N ASN A 126 -4.19 -7.01 6.77
CA ASN A 126 -4.19 -7.70 8.07
C ASN A 126 -3.96 -9.22 7.97
N CYS A 127 -3.66 -9.77 6.79
CA CYS A 127 -3.37 -11.19 6.66
C CYS A 127 -1.97 -11.53 7.19
N LEU A 128 -1.80 -12.75 7.71
CA LEU A 128 -0.52 -13.22 8.24
C LEU A 128 0.58 -13.27 7.17
N ASP A 129 0.20 -13.53 5.92
CA ASP A 129 1.15 -13.55 4.80
C ASP A 129 1.79 -12.17 4.61
N PHE A 130 0.97 -11.11 4.60
CA PHE A 130 1.47 -9.73 4.55
C PHE A 130 2.31 -9.39 5.79
N TYR A 131 1.79 -9.69 6.98
CA TYR A 131 2.46 -9.36 8.24
C TYR A 131 3.86 -9.99 8.32
N TYR A 132 3.98 -11.30 8.07
CA TYR A 132 5.25 -12.01 8.23
C TYR A 132 6.19 -11.88 7.04
N ARG A 133 5.68 -11.71 5.81
CA ARG A 133 6.54 -11.66 4.62
C ARG A 133 6.89 -10.27 4.16
N PHE A 134 5.98 -9.31 4.28
CA PHE A 134 6.10 -8.03 3.54
C PHE A 134 6.12 -6.81 4.46
N ALA A 135 5.38 -6.82 5.59
CA ALA A 135 5.19 -5.61 6.39
C ALA A 135 6.50 -4.94 6.84
N LEU A 136 7.52 -5.71 7.23
CA LEU A 136 8.81 -5.15 7.62
C LEU A 136 9.57 -4.56 6.42
N TRP A 137 9.56 -5.25 5.30
CA TRP A 137 10.29 -4.81 4.10
C TRP A 137 9.60 -3.63 3.43
N ASN A 138 8.27 -3.62 3.38
CA ASN A 138 7.50 -2.44 2.96
C ASN A 138 7.74 -1.25 3.90
N PHE A 139 7.97 -1.48 5.20
CA PHE A 139 8.32 -0.38 6.11
C PHE A 139 9.70 0.20 5.74
N ASN A 140 10.69 -0.66 5.53
CA ASN A 140 12.04 -0.24 5.15
C ASN A 140 12.07 0.43 3.75
N ASP A 141 11.18 0.04 2.84
CA ASP A 141 10.98 0.62 1.51
C ASP A 141 10.14 1.92 1.54
N GLY A 142 9.54 2.28 2.68
CA GLY A 142 8.63 3.42 2.77
C GLY A 142 7.26 3.21 2.11
N SER A 143 6.93 1.99 1.67
CA SER A 143 5.64 1.58 1.06
C SER A 143 4.67 0.90 2.05
N LEU A 144 4.98 0.84 3.34
CA LEU A 144 4.01 0.39 4.35
C LEU A 144 3.04 1.50 4.72
N PHE A 145 1.74 1.20 4.73
CA PHE A 145 0.76 2.07 5.37
C PHE A 145 0.70 1.78 6.89
N GLY A 146 0.97 2.79 7.70
CA GLY A 146 0.94 2.74 9.17
C GLY A 146 2.30 2.46 9.83
N ARG A 147 2.26 2.09 11.12
CA ARG A 147 3.47 1.91 11.93
C ARG A 147 4.26 0.65 11.56
N LYS A 148 5.57 0.70 11.79
CA LYS A 148 6.50 -0.45 11.72
C LYS A 148 5.91 -1.66 12.46
N PRO A 149 5.93 -2.87 11.86
CA PRO A 149 5.51 -4.07 12.58
C PRO A 149 6.47 -4.39 13.72
N LYS A 150 5.99 -5.12 14.73
CA LYS A 150 6.86 -5.65 15.78
C LYS A 150 7.90 -6.58 15.16
N ALA A 151 9.12 -6.59 15.71
CA ALA A 151 10.16 -7.53 15.29
C ALA A 151 9.62 -8.96 15.41
N TYR A 152 9.78 -9.74 14.34
CA TYR A 152 9.40 -11.14 14.35
C TYR A 152 10.47 -11.95 15.08
N HIS A 153 10.10 -12.51 16.23
CA HIS A 153 10.93 -13.50 16.91
C HIS A 153 10.49 -14.89 16.46
N ARG A 154 11.41 -15.58 15.80
CA ARG A 154 11.17 -16.92 15.30
C ARG A 154 11.15 -17.91 16.46
N VAL A 155 10.14 -18.78 16.49
CA VAL A 155 9.95 -19.75 17.58
C VAL A 155 10.77 -21.03 17.38
N THR A 156 11.11 -21.37 16.13
CA THR A 156 11.85 -22.60 15.79
C THR A 156 12.88 -22.30 14.72
N ASP A 157 14.04 -22.98 14.70
CA ASP A 157 15.10 -22.73 13.70
C ASP A 157 15.06 -23.61 12.44
N THR A 158 14.14 -24.59 12.39
CA THR A 158 14.07 -25.63 11.34
C THR A 158 13.43 -25.25 9.99
N ARG A 159 12.60 -24.21 9.92
CA ARG A 159 11.96 -23.69 8.69
C ARG A 159 12.79 -22.61 7.96
N PRO A 160 12.87 -22.59 6.62
CA PRO A 160 13.52 -21.48 5.93
C PRO A 160 12.76 -20.15 6.11
N PRO A 161 13.44 -19.00 5.94
CA PRO A 161 12.79 -17.70 5.93
C PRO A 161 11.64 -17.64 4.91
N VAL A 162 10.54 -16.99 5.30
CA VAL A 162 9.36 -16.86 4.42
C VAL A 162 9.55 -15.80 3.32
N ASN A 163 10.51 -14.90 3.47
CA ASN A 163 10.94 -13.98 2.42
C ASN A 163 12.48 -13.97 2.37
N PRO A 164 13.11 -14.98 1.74
CA PRO A 164 14.57 -15.12 1.72
C PRO A 164 15.29 -13.93 1.08
N GLN A 165 14.66 -13.33 0.07
CA GLN A 165 15.21 -12.19 -0.67
C GLN A 165 14.93 -10.84 0.00
N LYS A 166 14.15 -10.82 1.09
CA LYS A 166 13.88 -9.61 1.89
C LYS A 166 13.27 -8.45 1.09
N VAL A 167 12.47 -8.77 0.07
CA VAL A 167 11.87 -7.75 -0.83
C VAL A 167 10.54 -7.22 -0.29
N PRO A 168 10.22 -5.93 -0.51
CA PRO A 168 8.87 -5.42 -0.29
C PRO A 168 7.90 -6.03 -1.30
N GLY A 169 6.61 -6.08 -0.95
CA GLY A 169 5.62 -6.69 -1.82
C GLY A 169 4.18 -6.56 -1.36
N VAL A 170 3.31 -7.26 -2.07
CA VAL A 170 1.87 -7.33 -1.80
C VAL A 170 1.42 -8.77 -1.60
N CYS A 171 0.40 -8.97 -0.77
CA CYS A 171 -0.23 -10.29 -0.63
C CYS A 171 -1.33 -10.48 -1.69
N LYS A 172 -1.80 -11.71 -1.88
CA LYS A 172 -2.89 -12.02 -2.82
C LYS A 172 -4.18 -11.23 -2.60
N HIS A 173 -4.47 -10.81 -1.37
CA HIS A 173 -5.65 -10.00 -1.11
C HIS A 173 -5.50 -8.57 -1.65
N LEU A 174 -4.29 -8.01 -1.60
CA LEU A 174 -3.99 -6.71 -2.20
C LEU A 174 -3.99 -6.80 -3.73
N LEU A 175 -3.44 -7.89 -4.31
CA LEU A 175 -3.51 -8.13 -5.76
C LEU A 175 -4.96 -8.21 -6.25
N ARG A 176 -5.80 -9.02 -5.58
CA ARG A 176 -7.22 -9.14 -5.95
C ARG A 176 -7.96 -7.82 -5.80
N PHE A 177 -7.62 -7.03 -4.78
CA PHE A 177 -8.19 -5.72 -4.58
C PHE A 177 -7.77 -4.74 -5.69
N ALA A 178 -6.48 -4.66 -6.02
CA ALA A 178 -5.99 -3.81 -7.11
C ALA A 178 -6.60 -4.21 -8.45
N GLY A 179 -6.69 -5.50 -8.77
CA GLY A 179 -7.37 -5.96 -10.00
C GLY A 179 -8.86 -5.60 -10.03
N SER A 180 -9.53 -5.49 -8.87
CA SER A 180 -10.90 -4.98 -8.81
C SER A 180 -10.98 -3.47 -9.08
N LEU A 181 -9.98 -2.70 -8.69
CA LEU A 181 -9.90 -1.26 -8.99
C LEU A 181 -9.56 -1.03 -10.46
N GLU A 182 -8.64 -1.80 -11.03
CA GLU A 182 -8.33 -1.83 -12.46
C GLU A 182 -9.58 -2.14 -13.29
N HIS A 183 -10.34 -3.18 -12.92
CA HIS A 183 -11.58 -3.51 -13.62
C HIS A 183 -12.65 -2.41 -13.57
N SER A 184 -12.61 -1.54 -12.55
CA SER A 184 -13.50 -0.37 -12.43
C SER A 184 -13.00 0.88 -13.15
N GLY A 185 -11.85 0.82 -13.83
CA GLY A 185 -11.22 1.97 -14.48
C GLY A 185 -10.42 2.88 -13.54
N MET A 186 -10.48 2.65 -12.22
CA MET A 186 -9.77 3.43 -11.21
C MET A 186 -8.24 3.31 -11.35
N LEU A 187 -7.74 2.14 -11.77
CA LEU A 187 -6.31 1.90 -12.03
C LEU A 187 -6.06 1.58 -13.50
N ILE A 188 -4.89 1.97 -14.00
CA ILE A 188 -4.36 1.61 -15.31
C ILE A 188 -2.95 1.03 -15.19
N THR A 189 -2.56 0.17 -16.14
CA THR A 189 -1.28 -0.54 -16.15
C THR A 189 -0.15 0.21 -16.84
#